data_AF-A0A9E5UTW7-F1
#
_entry.id   AF-A0A9E5UTW7-F1
#
_cell.length_a   1.000
_cell.length_b   1.000
_cell.length_c   1.000
_cell.angle_alpha   90.00
_cell.angle_beta   90.00
_cell.angle_gamma   90.00
#
_symmetry.space_group_name_H-M   'P 1'
#
loop_
_entity.id
_entity.type
_entity.pdbx_description
1 polymer ?
#
loop_
_entity_poly.entity_id
_entity_poly.type
_entity_poly.pdbx_seq_one_letter_code
_entity_poly.pdbx_strand_id
1 'polypeptide(L)'
;MVLLGVVAWGGELALTSLTVQALKPSYQTVWALLDGNYTTGSLPGGVARLDPEAEAVRTAGNQAVVPGALRLIPFAALGGWLFWRRGAQDAHAEAAFLGLTVILFMLWSPGWSPQWSVLLAPLILLNFPTRGGVLVALVLISLALVEYPLLFRLGAGEDNVMDGAYRLPLAGLILARTALLVGLAGALYPRWQGTRP
;
A
#
# COMPACT_ATOMS: atom_id res chain seq x y z
N MET A 1 -7.93 20.28 -13.16
CA MET A 1 -9.09 21.11 -12.78
C MET A 1 -9.63 20.80 -11.39
N VAL A 2 -9.78 19.54 -10.98
CA VAL A 2 -10.35 19.19 -9.65
C VAL A 2 -9.49 19.68 -8.48
N LEU A 3 -8.18 19.43 -8.48
CA LEU A 3 -7.29 19.88 -7.38
C LEU A 3 -7.23 21.41 -7.25
N LEU A 4 -7.25 22.13 -8.37
CA LEU A 4 -7.32 23.59 -8.37
C LEU A 4 -8.64 24.10 -7.77
N GLY A 5 -9.76 23.45 -8.07
CA GLY A 5 -11.05 23.78 -7.44
C GLY A 5 -11.07 23.50 -5.94
N VAL A 6 -10.47 22.39 -5.50
CA VAL A 6 -10.36 22.03 -4.08
C VAL A 6 -9.51 23.04 -3.31
N VAL A 7 -8.37 23.46 -3.87
CA VAL A 7 -7.51 24.48 -3.25
C VAL A 7 -8.18 25.86 -3.27
N ALA A 8 -8.83 26.23 -4.38
CA ALA A 8 -9.52 27.52 -4.49
C ALA A 8 -10.70 27.65 -3.51
N TRP A 9 -11.41 26.55 -3.24
CA TRP A 9 -12.54 26.54 -2.31
C TRP A 9 -12.14 26.33 -0.85
N GLY A 10 -11.22 25.40 -0.59
CA GLY A 10 -10.82 25.01 0.77
C GLY A 10 -9.62 25.79 1.34
N GLY A 11 -9.02 26.69 0.57
CA GLY A 11 -7.96 27.59 1.03
C GLY A 11 -6.77 26.87 1.67
N GLU A 12 -6.33 27.39 2.81
CA GLU A 12 -5.18 26.86 3.56
C GLU A 12 -5.39 25.42 4.03
N LEU A 13 -6.59 25.07 4.51
CA LEU A 13 -6.91 23.70 4.94
C LEU A 13 -6.77 22.70 3.80
N ALA A 14 -7.19 23.06 2.58
CA ALA A 14 -7.01 22.22 1.41
C ALA A 14 -5.52 22.06 1.05
N LEU A 15 -4.75 23.15 1.09
CA LEU A 15 -3.32 23.11 0.82
C LEU A 15 -2.57 22.27 1.86
N THR A 16 -2.86 22.45 3.14
CA THR A 16 -2.29 21.66 4.23
C THR A 16 -2.65 20.20 4.11
N SER A 17 -3.92 19.87 3.80
CA SER A 17 -4.34 18.48 3.58
C SER A 17 -3.55 17.81 2.45
N LEU A 18 -3.36 18.49 1.32
CA LEU A 18 -2.56 17.97 0.20
C LEU A 18 -1.08 17.83 0.58
N THR A 19 -0.54 18.82 1.28
CA THR A 19 0.87 18.85 1.69
C THR A 19 1.17 17.74 2.68
N VAL A 20 0.34 17.57 3.71
CA VAL A 20 0.47 16.52 4.72
C VAL A 20 0.35 15.13 4.10
N GLN A 21 -0.52 14.94 3.11
CA GLN A 21 -0.63 13.68 2.37
C GLN A 21 0.63 13.38 1.55
N ALA A 22 1.23 14.40 0.93
CA ALA A 22 2.46 14.26 0.14
C ALA A 22 3.71 14.05 1.01
N LEU A 23 3.75 14.65 2.20
CA LEU A 23 4.86 14.57 3.15
C LEU A 23 4.72 13.45 4.18
N LYS A 24 3.65 12.65 4.09
CA LYS A 24 3.37 11.57 5.04
C LYS A 24 4.55 10.60 5.11
N PRO A 25 5.07 10.29 6.31
CA PRO A 25 6.13 9.30 6.46
C PRO A 25 5.63 7.92 5.99
N SER A 26 6.57 7.03 5.68
CA SER A 26 6.24 5.64 5.35
C SER A 26 5.48 4.99 6.49
N TYR A 27 4.48 4.17 6.18
CA TYR A 27 3.71 3.43 7.19
C TYR A 27 3.31 2.07 6.64
N GLN A 28 3.23 1.06 7.52
CA GLN A 28 2.67 -0.26 7.20
C GLN A 28 3.24 -0.93 5.93
N THR A 29 4.48 -0.67 5.55
CA THR A 29 5.14 -1.29 4.39
C THR A 29 6.56 -1.71 4.75
N VAL A 30 7.24 -2.45 3.87
CA VAL A 30 8.67 -2.74 4.05
C VAL A 30 9.52 -1.48 4.11
N TRP A 31 9.10 -0.41 3.45
CA TRP A 31 9.75 0.90 3.55
C TRP A 31 9.61 1.47 4.95
N ALA A 32 8.43 1.33 5.56
CA ALA A 32 8.22 1.74 6.95
C ALA A 32 9.13 0.98 7.92
N LEU A 33 9.35 -0.32 7.69
CA LEU A 33 10.30 -1.09 8.50
C LEU A 33 11.75 -0.60 8.32
N LEU A 34 12.16 -0.31 7.08
CA LEU A 34 13.50 0.22 6.79
C LEU A 34 13.72 1.60 7.41
N ASP A 35 12.69 2.44 7.32
CA ASP A 35 12.71 3.80 7.87
C ASP A 35 12.56 3.78 9.41
N GLY A 36 12.23 2.64 10.03
CA GLY A 36 11.99 2.53 11.48
C GLY A 36 10.66 3.15 11.93
N ASN A 37 9.71 3.28 11.00
CA ASN A 37 8.37 3.82 11.22
C ASN A 37 7.38 2.68 11.53
N TYR A 38 6.81 2.69 12.73
CA TYR A 38 5.88 1.67 13.21
C TYR A 38 4.46 2.23 13.44
N THR A 39 4.05 3.17 12.60
CA THR A 39 2.77 3.89 12.73
C THR A 39 1.76 3.43 11.68
N THR A 40 0.52 3.91 11.80
CA THR A 40 -0.44 3.88 10.69
C THR A 40 -0.39 5.18 9.88
N GLY A 41 -0.92 5.14 8.67
CA GLY A 41 -1.12 6.35 7.85
C GLY A 41 -2.25 7.27 8.33
N SER A 42 -2.71 7.11 9.58
CA SER A 42 -3.81 7.88 10.14
C SER A 42 -3.36 9.29 10.49
N LEU A 43 -4.13 10.28 10.01
CA LEU A 43 -3.99 11.66 10.46
C LEU A 43 -4.67 11.83 11.83
N PRO A 44 -4.20 12.77 12.68
CA PRO A 44 -4.84 13.13 13.94
C PRO A 44 -6.37 13.17 13.83
N GLY A 45 -7.08 12.72 14.85
CA GLY A 45 -8.55 12.78 14.90
C GLY A 45 -9.07 14.09 15.49
N GLY A 46 -10.38 14.33 15.37
CA GLY A 46 -11.08 15.39 16.10
C GLY A 46 -10.78 16.81 15.61
N VAL A 47 -10.75 17.76 16.55
CA VAL A 47 -10.57 19.20 16.27
C VAL A 47 -9.19 19.54 15.70
N ALA A 48 -8.18 18.70 15.92
CA ALA A 48 -6.84 18.90 15.37
C ALA A 48 -6.82 18.91 13.83
N ARG A 49 -7.79 18.25 13.16
CA ARG A 49 -7.93 18.30 11.69
C ARG A 49 -8.38 19.65 11.14
N LEU A 50 -8.92 20.50 12.01
CA LEU A 50 -9.39 21.84 11.67
C LEU A 50 -8.31 22.90 11.89
N ASP A 51 -7.16 22.48 12.43
CA ASP A 51 -6.01 23.35 12.72
C ASP A 51 -4.87 23.02 11.73
N PRO A 52 -4.61 23.89 10.73
CA PRO A 52 -3.54 23.70 9.77
C PRO A 52 -2.16 23.58 10.41
N GLU A 53 -1.91 24.27 11.51
CA GLU A 53 -0.61 24.29 12.19
C GLU A 53 -0.37 22.96 12.94
N ALA A 54 -1.40 22.44 13.61
CA ALA A 54 -1.32 21.16 14.32
C ALA A 54 -1.05 19.96 13.38
N GLU A 55 -1.61 19.96 12.17
CA GLU A 55 -1.39 18.89 11.18
C GLU A 55 0.02 18.95 10.55
N ALA A 56 0.57 20.15 10.33
CA ALA A 56 1.92 20.34 9.77
C ALA A 56 3.04 19.85 10.71
N VAL A 57 2.83 19.94 12.03
CA VAL A 57 3.82 19.55 13.05
C VAL A 57 3.91 18.03 13.22
N ARG A 58 2.85 17.27 12.91
CA ARG A 58 2.74 15.84 13.21
C ARG A 58 3.17 14.89 12.09
N THR A 59 3.65 15.40 10.96
CA THR A 59 4.35 14.61 9.92
C THR A 59 5.69 13.99 10.39
N ALA A 60 6.02 14.08 11.67
CA ALA A 60 7.24 13.58 12.30
C ALA A 60 7.26 12.04 12.42
N GLY A 61 7.44 11.35 11.29
CA GLY A 61 8.06 10.03 11.26
C GLY A 61 9.55 10.15 10.95
N ASN A 62 10.27 9.03 11.01
CA ASN A 62 11.64 8.97 10.52
C ASN A 62 11.67 9.26 9.01
N GLN A 63 12.73 9.94 8.57
CA GLN A 63 12.96 10.24 7.17
C GLN A 63 13.18 8.95 6.37
N ALA A 64 12.80 8.98 5.09
CA ALA A 64 13.00 7.86 4.20
C ALA A 64 14.49 7.55 4.02
N VAL A 65 14.90 6.33 4.36
CA VAL A 65 16.27 5.82 4.14
C VAL A 65 16.55 5.77 2.63
N VAL A 66 15.54 5.41 1.84
CA VAL A 66 15.60 5.48 0.38
C VAL A 66 14.60 6.53 -0.14
N PRO A 67 15.08 7.62 -0.77
CA PRO A 67 14.23 8.64 -1.35
C PRO A 67 13.15 8.05 -2.28
N GLY A 68 11.91 8.55 -2.18
CA GLY A 68 10.78 8.04 -2.97
C GLY A 68 11.00 8.09 -4.48
N ALA A 69 11.69 9.14 -4.97
CA ALA A 69 12.06 9.26 -6.37
C ALA A 69 13.02 8.15 -6.84
N LEU A 70 13.99 7.77 -5.99
CA LEU A 70 14.91 6.66 -6.30
C LEU A 70 14.19 5.31 -6.26
N ARG A 71 13.25 5.13 -5.31
CA ARG A 71 12.38 3.95 -5.29
C ARG A 71 11.52 3.86 -6.55
N LEU A 72 11.02 4.97 -7.08
CA LEU A 72 10.17 4.96 -8.27
C LEU A 72 10.89 4.38 -9.50
N ILE A 73 12.20 4.62 -9.66
CA ILE A 73 12.96 4.20 -10.85
C ILE A 73 12.78 2.71 -11.18
N PRO A 74 13.11 1.74 -10.30
CA PRO A 74 12.97 0.32 -10.62
C PRO A 74 11.52 -0.11 -10.87
N PHE A 75 10.56 0.40 -10.10
CA PHE A 75 9.16 0.02 -10.26
C PHE A 75 8.52 0.63 -11.51
N ALA A 76 8.87 1.87 -11.85
CA ALA A 76 8.44 2.52 -13.09
C ALA A 76 9.10 1.87 -14.31
N ALA A 77 10.38 1.51 -14.23
CA ALA A 77 11.06 0.76 -15.29
C ALA A 77 10.40 -0.60 -15.52
N LEU A 78 10.11 -1.34 -14.45
CA LEU A 78 9.44 -2.65 -14.53
C LEU A 78 8.00 -2.51 -15.05
N GLY A 79 7.22 -1.57 -14.51
CA GLY A 79 5.85 -1.30 -14.97
C GLY A 79 5.81 -0.83 -16.43
N GLY A 80 6.72 0.05 -16.82
CA GLY A 80 6.88 0.52 -18.20
C GLY A 80 7.28 -0.62 -19.14
N TRP A 81 8.21 -1.48 -18.72
CA TRP A 81 8.59 -2.67 -19.49
C TRP A 81 7.41 -3.65 -19.67
N LEU A 82 6.61 -3.89 -18.62
CA LEU A 82 5.40 -4.69 -18.72
C LEU A 82 4.38 -4.06 -19.67
N PHE A 83 4.19 -2.74 -19.58
CA PHE A 83 3.25 -2.00 -20.44
C PHE A 83 3.67 -2.01 -21.92
N TRP A 84 4.97 -1.87 -22.20
CA TRP A 84 5.48 -1.89 -23.58
C TRP A 84 5.48 -3.28 -24.21
N ARG A 85 5.59 -4.32 -23.38
CA ARG A 85 5.51 -5.68 -23.87
C ARG A 85 4.09 -6.05 -24.22
N ARG A 86 3.92 -6.71 -25.36
CA ARG A 86 2.62 -7.21 -25.81
C ARG A 86 2.29 -8.50 -25.05
N GLY A 87 1.38 -8.39 -24.08
CA GLY A 87 0.77 -9.55 -23.43
C GLY A 87 -0.28 -10.24 -24.31
N ALA A 88 -0.84 -11.34 -23.80
CA ALA A 88 -2.01 -11.96 -24.41
C ALA A 88 -3.18 -10.96 -24.45
N GLN A 89 -4.04 -11.11 -25.45
CA GLN A 89 -5.16 -10.19 -25.73
C GLN A 89 -6.48 -10.87 -25.35
N ASP A 90 -6.59 -11.29 -24.10
CA ASP A 90 -7.81 -11.88 -23.54
C ASP A 90 -8.14 -11.23 -22.18
N ALA A 91 -9.40 -11.37 -21.75
CA ALA A 91 -9.90 -10.75 -20.52
C ALA A 91 -9.14 -11.19 -19.25
N HIS A 92 -8.62 -12.42 -19.20
CA HIS A 92 -7.81 -12.87 -18.07
C HIS A 92 -6.43 -12.22 -18.09
N ALA A 93 -5.81 -12.08 -19.26
CA ALA A 93 -4.54 -11.40 -19.41
C ALA A 93 -4.63 -9.91 -19.06
N GLU A 94 -5.74 -9.25 -19.40
CA GLU A 94 -6.02 -7.87 -18.98
C GLU A 94 -6.19 -7.76 -17.45
N ALA A 95 -6.96 -8.68 -16.85
CA ALA A 95 -7.10 -8.74 -15.40
C ALA A 95 -5.76 -9.03 -14.69
N ALA A 96 -4.92 -9.90 -15.28
CA ALA A 96 -3.59 -10.21 -14.79
C ALA A 96 -2.67 -8.99 -14.86
N PHE A 97 -2.72 -8.25 -15.97
CA PHE A 97 -1.97 -7.01 -16.14
C PHE A 97 -2.37 -5.97 -15.09
N LEU A 98 -3.67 -5.74 -14.91
CA LEU A 98 -4.18 -4.84 -13.85
C LEU A 98 -3.71 -5.29 -12.46
N GLY A 99 -3.77 -6.59 -12.17
CA GLY A 99 -3.26 -7.16 -10.92
C GLY A 99 -1.77 -6.89 -10.70
N LEU A 100 -0.95 -7.09 -11.74
CA LEU A 100 0.48 -6.78 -11.72
C LEU A 100 0.73 -5.29 -11.47
N THR A 101 -0.02 -4.40 -12.13
CA THR A 101 0.09 -2.95 -11.92
C THR A 101 -0.24 -2.57 -10.48
N VAL A 102 -1.33 -3.08 -9.92
CA VAL A 102 -1.71 -2.81 -8.52
C VAL A 102 -0.67 -3.33 -7.54
N ILE A 103 -0.14 -4.55 -7.75
CA ILE A 103 0.91 -5.12 -6.91
C ILE A 103 2.18 -4.28 -6.98
N LEU A 104 2.63 -3.89 -8.17
CA LEU A 104 3.81 -3.03 -8.33
C LEU A 104 3.64 -1.69 -7.63
N PHE A 105 2.46 -1.08 -7.74
CA PHE A 105 2.13 0.14 -7.02
C PHE A 105 2.20 -0.06 -5.49
N MET A 106 1.64 -1.15 -4.96
CA MET A 106 1.69 -1.47 -3.54
C MET A 106 3.11 -1.77 -3.04
N LEU A 107 3.95 -2.44 -3.84
CA LEU A 107 5.34 -2.72 -3.49
C LEU A 107 6.21 -1.45 -3.52
N TRP A 108 5.92 -0.53 -4.43
CA TRP A 108 6.61 0.76 -4.53
C TRP A 108 6.20 1.75 -3.43
N SER A 109 4.91 1.85 -3.13
CA SER A 109 4.35 2.93 -2.31
C SER A 109 4.98 2.99 -0.91
N PRO A 110 5.41 4.16 -0.41
CA PRO A 110 5.96 4.31 0.94
C PRO A 110 4.96 3.94 2.04
N GLY A 111 3.66 4.01 1.74
CA GLY A 111 2.62 3.63 2.67
C GLY A 111 1.31 3.33 1.97
N TRP A 112 0.62 2.29 2.42
CA TRP A 112 -0.74 1.98 2.01
C TRP A 112 -1.42 1.21 3.15
N SER A 113 -2.72 1.43 3.33
CA SER A 113 -3.44 0.73 4.40
C SER A 113 -3.69 -0.73 3.99
N PRO A 114 -3.53 -1.72 4.88
CA PRO A 114 -3.69 -3.14 4.53
C PRO A 114 -5.02 -3.46 3.85
N GLN A 115 -6.08 -2.71 4.15
CA GLN A 115 -7.41 -2.84 3.54
C GLN A 115 -7.41 -2.68 2.01
N TRP A 116 -6.45 -1.95 1.43
CA TRP A 116 -6.33 -1.79 -0.03
C TRP A 116 -6.06 -3.13 -0.74
N SER A 117 -5.61 -4.16 -0.01
CA SER A 117 -5.50 -5.54 -0.51
C SER A 117 -6.83 -6.09 -1.05
N VAL A 118 -7.98 -5.54 -0.65
CA VAL A 118 -9.30 -5.93 -1.19
C VAL A 118 -9.40 -5.73 -2.71
N LEU A 119 -8.65 -4.77 -3.28
CA LEU A 119 -8.59 -4.57 -4.73
C LEU A 119 -8.02 -5.77 -5.47
N LEU A 120 -7.14 -6.54 -4.82
CA LEU A 120 -6.54 -7.74 -5.42
C LEU A 120 -7.46 -8.95 -5.36
N ALA A 121 -8.40 -9.03 -4.41
CA ALA A 121 -9.29 -10.18 -4.27
C ALA A 121 -10.04 -10.55 -5.56
N PRO A 122 -10.78 -9.63 -6.25
CA PRO A 122 -11.44 -9.98 -7.50
C PRO A 122 -10.43 -10.34 -8.61
N LEU A 123 -9.28 -9.68 -8.68
CA LEU A 123 -8.25 -9.95 -9.69
C LEU A 123 -7.60 -11.33 -9.51
N ILE A 124 -7.40 -11.75 -8.27
CA ILE A 124 -6.96 -13.09 -7.90
C ILE A 124 -8.01 -14.12 -8.32
N LEU A 125 -9.29 -13.90 -7.99
CA LEU A 125 -10.35 -14.86 -8.29
C LEU A 125 -10.62 -14.99 -9.80
N LEU A 126 -10.49 -13.91 -10.57
CA LEU A 126 -10.62 -13.94 -12.02
C LEU A 126 -9.47 -14.68 -12.71
N ASN A 127 -8.25 -14.60 -12.16
CA ASN A 127 -7.10 -15.30 -12.71
C ASN A 127 -6.95 -16.72 -12.17
N PHE A 128 -7.31 -16.96 -10.92
CA PHE A 128 -7.16 -18.24 -10.24
C PHE A 128 -8.51 -18.68 -9.66
N PRO A 129 -9.47 -19.12 -10.51
CA PRO A 129 -10.79 -19.60 -10.07
C PRO A 129 -10.69 -21.02 -9.49
N THR A 130 -9.74 -21.25 -8.59
CA THR A 130 -9.45 -22.53 -7.94
C THR A 130 -9.50 -22.36 -6.43
N ARG A 131 -9.56 -23.47 -5.69
CA ARG A 131 -9.45 -23.45 -4.22
C ARG A 131 -8.18 -22.75 -3.75
N GLY A 132 -7.08 -22.89 -4.49
CA GLY A 132 -5.82 -22.21 -4.21
C GLY A 132 -5.93 -20.68 -4.35
N GLY A 133 -6.56 -20.18 -5.40
CA GLY A 133 -6.79 -18.74 -5.57
C GLY A 133 -7.69 -18.15 -4.48
N VAL A 134 -8.76 -18.87 -4.11
CA VAL A 134 -9.61 -18.49 -2.98
C VAL A 134 -8.80 -18.44 -1.69
N LEU A 135 -7.98 -19.46 -1.41
CA LEU A 135 -7.15 -19.49 -0.21
C LEU A 135 -6.15 -18.33 -0.17
N VAL A 136 -5.50 -18.00 -1.30
CA VAL A 136 -4.58 -16.86 -1.39
C VAL A 136 -5.31 -15.54 -1.08
N ALA A 137 -6.50 -15.33 -1.64
CA ALA A 137 -7.30 -14.14 -1.35
C ALA A 137 -7.70 -14.06 0.14
N LEU A 138 -8.13 -15.19 0.72
CA LEU A 138 -8.49 -15.26 2.14
C LEU A 138 -7.29 -15.00 3.05
N VAL A 139 -6.12 -15.58 2.75
CA VAL A 139 -4.89 -15.34 3.51
C VAL A 139 -4.49 -13.87 3.42
N LEU A 140 -4.50 -13.28 2.22
CA LEU A 140 -4.18 -11.87 2.04
C LEU A 140 -5.10 -10.94 2.86
N ILE A 141 -6.41 -11.19 2.83
CA ILE A 141 -7.40 -10.43 3.61
C ILE A 141 -7.21 -10.68 5.11
N SER A 142 -6.93 -11.91 5.52
CA SER A 142 -6.69 -12.26 6.93
C SER A 142 -5.46 -11.55 7.47
N LEU A 143 -4.34 -11.53 6.72
CA LEU A 143 -3.14 -10.78 7.08
C LEU A 143 -3.46 -9.29 7.25
N ALA A 144 -4.26 -8.72 6.35
CA ALA A 144 -4.67 -7.33 6.44
C ALA A 144 -5.49 -7.05 7.71
N LEU A 145 -6.45 -7.92 8.06
CA LEU A 145 -7.29 -7.79 9.25
C LEU A 145 -6.50 -7.97 10.56
N VAL A 146 -5.58 -8.94 10.58
CA VAL A 146 -4.69 -9.17 11.73
C VAL A 146 -3.79 -7.97 11.94
N GLU A 147 -3.24 -7.37 10.88
CA GLU A 147 -2.44 -6.16 10.99
C GLU A 147 -3.29 -4.98 11.48
N TYR A 148 -4.37 -4.65 10.75
CA TYR A 148 -5.28 -3.57 11.10
C TYR A 148 -6.74 -3.99 10.83
N PRO A 149 -7.62 -3.97 11.85
CA PRO A 149 -7.46 -3.23 13.10
C PRO A 149 -6.85 -4.03 14.27
N LEU A 150 -6.66 -5.35 14.17
CA LEU A 150 -6.42 -6.19 15.35
C LEU A 150 -5.11 -5.85 16.08
N LEU A 151 -3.95 -5.98 15.42
CA LEU A 151 -2.66 -5.76 16.07
C LEU A 151 -2.51 -4.32 16.56
N PHE A 152 -2.93 -3.34 15.77
CA PHE A 152 -2.89 -1.93 16.18
C PHE A 152 -3.83 -1.61 17.35
N ARG A 153 -5.00 -2.26 17.47
CA ARG A 153 -5.84 -2.09 18.67
C ARG A 153 -5.22 -2.68 19.93
N LEU A 154 -4.37 -3.71 19.79
CA LEU A 154 -3.76 -4.39 20.92
C LEU A 154 -2.43 -3.76 21.36
N GLY A 155 -1.67 -3.22 20.42
CA GLY A 155 -0.27 -2.83 20.65
C GLY A 155 0.09 -1.39 20.36
N ALA A 156 -0.83 -0.58 19.80
CA ALA A 156 -0.55 0.83 19.54
C ALA A 156 -1.06 1.73 20.68
N GLY A 157 -0.26 2.76 20.99
CA GLY A 157 -0.65 3.81 21.93
C GLY A 157 -1.68 4.78 21.34
N GLU A 158 -2.02 5.83 22.10
CA GLU A 158 -2.95 6.89 21.68
C GLU A 158 -2.49 7.64 20.42
N ASP A 159 -1.19 7.63 20.15
CA ASP A 159 -0.55 8.23 18.99
C ASP A 159 -0.60 7.36 17.73
N ASN A 160 -1.17 6.15 17.81
CA ASN A 160 -1.15 5.11 16.76
C ASN A 160 0.27 4.61 16.40
N VAL A 161 1.22 4.71 17.33
CA VAL A 161 2.56 4.14 17.19
C VAL A 161 2.61 2.78 17.88
N MET A 162 3.08 1.76 17.16
CA MET A 162 3.24 0.42 17.71
C MET A 162 4.46 0.36 18.64
N ASP A 163 4.26 -0.09 19.88
CA ASP A 163 5.34 -0.14 20.86
C ASP A 163 5.60 -1.55 21.44
N GLY A 164 6.80 -1.70 22.01
CA GLY A 164 7.21 -2.88 22.75
C GLY A 164 7.11 -4.19 21.96
N ALA A 165 6.48 -5.19 22.58
CA ALA A 165 6.44 -6.56 22.08
C ALA A 165 5.71 -6.74 20.74
N TYR A 166 4.90 -5.76 20.31
CA TYR A 166 4.08 -5.88 19.10
C TYR A 166 4.78 -5.41 17.82
N ARG A 167 5.97 -4.78 17.92
CA ARG A 167 6.77 -4.37 16.74
C ARG A 167 7.24 -5.56 15.91
N LEU A 168 7.67 -6.65 16.57
CA LEU A 168 8.12 -7.87 15.89
C LEU A 168 6.97 -8.58 15.15
N PRO A 169 5.79 -8.84 15.77
CA PRO A 169 4.61 -9.30 15.06
C PRO A 169 4.21 -8.42 13.87
N LEU A 170 4.25 -7.09 14.02
CA LEU A 170 3.94 -6.15 12.93
C LEU A 170 4.92 -6.32 11.76
N ALA A 171 6.22 -6.37 12.06
CA ALA A 171 7.24 -6.62 11.04
C ALA A 171 7.02 -7.97 10.33
N GLY A 172 6.71 -9.02 11.07
CA GLY A 172 6.38 -10.33 10.54
C GLY A 172 5.19 -10.30 9.57
N LEU A 173 4.10 -9.62 9.93
CA LEU A 173 2.92 -9.46 9.06
C LEU A 173 3.24 -8.69 7.78
N ILE A 174 3.95 -7.57 7.89
CA ILE A 174 4.36 -6.75 6.74
C ILE A 174 5.23 -7.58 5.79
N LEU A 175 6.20 -8.33 6.32
CA LEU A 175 7.07 -9.19 5.52
C LEU A 175 6.30 -10.34 4.87
N ALA A 176 5.43 -11.03 5.61
CA ALA A 176 4.60 -12.11 5.09
C ALA A 176 3.69 -11.63 3.96
N ARG A 177 3.03 -10.48 4.14
CA ARG A 177 2.17 -9.88 3.13
C ARG A 177 2.98 -9.46 1.90
N THR A 178 4.15 -8.86 2.10
CA THR A 178 5.02 -8.45 0.99
C THR A 178 5.50 -9.66 0.19
N ALA A 179 5.90 -10.74 0.87
CA ALA A 179 6.25 -12.00 0.22
C ALA A 179 5.07 -12.58 -0.57
N LEU A 180 3.85 -12.53 -0.03
CA LEU A 180 2.65 -12.97 -0.71
C LEU A 180 2.36 -12.14 -1.97
N LEU A 181 2.54 -10.82 -1.92
CA LEU A 181 2.40 -9.93 -3.08
C LEU A 181 3.44 -10.24 -4.17
N VAL A 182 4.70 -10.45 -3.78
CA VAL A 182 5.77 -10.84 -4.73
C VAL A 182 5.46 -12.20 -5.37
N GLY A 183 5.04 -13.19 -4.58
CA GLY A 183 4.63 -14.51 -5.08
C GLY A 183 3.45 -14.42 -6.04
N LEU A 184 2.45 -13.59 -5.72
CA LEU A 184 1.29 -13.35 -6.56
C LEU A 184 1.67 -12.66 -7.88
N ALA A 185 2.59 -11.69 -7.86
CA ALA A 185 3.11 -11.08 -9.08
C ALA A 185 3.80 -12.13 -9.97
N GLY A 186 4.62 -13.00 -9.38
CA GLY A 186 5.23 -14.12 -10.09
C GLY A 186 4.21 -15.07 -10.71
N ALA A 187 3.09 -15.33 -10.02
CA ALA A 187 2.01 -16.19 -10.53
C ALA A 187 1.15 -15.53 -11.63
N LEU A 188 0.94 -14.21 -11.55
CA LEU A 188 0.15 -13.46 -12.54
C LEU A 188 0.92 -13.22 -13.85
N TYR A 189 2.24 -13.12 -13.79
CA TYR A 189 3.07 -12.86 -14.97
C TYR A 189 2.88 -13.91 -16.10
N PRO A 190 2.94 -15.23 -15.85
CA PRO A 190 2.60 -16.24 -16.85
C PRO A 190 1.18 -16.10 -17.43
N ARG A 191 0.20 -15.71 -16.61
CA ARG A 191 -1.19 -15.53 -17.05
C ARG A 191 -1.33 -14.34 -18.00
N TRP A 192 -0.65 -13.24 -17.70
CA TRP A 192 -0.56 -12.09 -18.60
C TRP A 192 0.12 -12.45 -19.94
N GLN A 193 1.12 -13.35 -19.92
CA GLN A 193 1.72 -13.86 -21.15
C GLN A 193 0.83 -14.85 -21.93
N GLY A 194 -0.32 -15.26 -21.39
CA GLY A 194 -1.18 -16.27 -21.99
C GLY A 194 -0.69 -17.71 -21.77
N THR A 195 0.38 -17.90 -20.99
CA THR A 195 0.82 -19.24 -20.57
C THR A 195 -0.07 -19.72 -19.42
N ARG A 196 -1.03 -20.57 -19.75
CA ARG A 196 -1.91 -21.22 -18.77
C ARG A 196 -1.36 -22.63 -18.48
N PRO A 197 -1.07 -22.98 -17.21
CA PRO A 197 -1.04 -24.39 -16.81
C PRO A 197 -2.46 -24.97 -16.81
#